data_AF-A0AAJ1Q733-F1
#
_entry.id   AF-A0AAJ1Q733-F1
#
_cell.length_a   1.000
_cell.length_b   1.000
_cell.length_c   1.000
_cell.angle_alpha   90.00
_cell.angle_beta   90.00
_cell.angle_gamma   90.00
#
_symmetry.space_group_name_H-M   'P 1'
#
loop_
_entity.id
_entity.type
_entity.pdbx_description
1 polymer ?
#
loop_
_entity_poly.entity_id
_entity_poly.type
_entity_poly.pdbx_seq_one_letter_code
_entity_poly.pdbx_strand_id
1 'polypeptide(L)'
;MSKYKVEWIGKDELGAVLEKALSESEDQVHKVVYNTAEKGKGKAIEFSPKPGGSRYGDNPYSEGPLHDNIVTHYPGRLQAEIEAKMGYAGFVNFGTRKMRAQPFMTDTFEEFIKPEFKERIYEVAKGLFK
;
A
#
# COMPACT_ATOMS: atom_id res chain seq x y z
N MET A 1 53.38 -30.38 4.70
CA MET A 1 52.04 -29.80 4.95
C MET A 1 51.26 -29.88 3.65
N SER A 2 50.21 -30.71 3.60
CA SER A 2 49.34 -30.80 2.42
C SER A 2 48.59 -29.48 2.25
N LYS A 3 48.76 -28.79 1.13
CA LYS A 3 47.91 -27.66 0.72
C LYS A 3 46.65 -28.26 0.10
N TYR A 4 45.62 -28.45 0.91
CA TYR A 4 44.29 -28.76 0.39
C TYR A 4 43.72 -27.50 -0.26
N LYS A 5 43.33 -27.61 -1.53
CA LYS A 5 42.62 -26.55 -2.27
C LYS A 5 41.14 -26.92 -2.25
N VAL A 6 40.33 -26.17 -1.51
CA VAL A 6 38.87 -26.32 -1.54
C VAL A 6 38.36 -25.44 -2.66
N GLU A 7 37.88 -26.06 -3.74
CA GLU A 7 37.22 -25.35 -4.85
C GLU A 7 35.70 -25.43 -4.65
N TRP A 8 35.07 -24.27 -4.54
CA TRP A 8 33.62 -24.14 -4.41
C TRP A 8 33.02 -23.99 -5.81
N ILE A 9 32.51 -25.09 -6.33
CA ILE A 9 31.85 -25.15 -7.64
C ILE A 9 30.46 -24.51 -7.50
N GLY A 10 30.10 -23.59 -8.39
CA GLY A 10 28.78 -22.92 -8.39
C GLY A 10 28.73 -21.57 -7.69
N LYS A 11 29.85 -21.04 -7.17
CA LYS A 11 29.91 -19.68 -6.59
C LYS A 11 29.53 -18.59 -7.59
N ASP A 12 29.93 -18.76 -8.86
CA ASP A 12 29.72 -17.78 -9.92
C ASP A 12 28.27 -17.85 -10.42
N GLU A 13 27.69 -19.05 -10.47
CA GLU A 13 26.26 -19.24 -10.76
C GLU A 13 25.38 -18.64 -9.64
N LEU A 14 25.73 -18.88 -8.38
CA LEU A 14 25.05 -18.26 -7.25
C LEU A 14 25.14 -16.72 -7.31
N GLY A 15 26.32 -16.18 -7.61
CA GLY A 15 26.52 -14.74 -7.79
C GLY A 15 25.62 -14.17 -8.88
N ALA A 16 25.56 -14.83 -10.05
CA ALA A 16 24.72 -14.40 -11.16
C ALA A 16 23.21 -14.42 -10.83
N VAL A 17 22.73 -15.43 -10.09
CA VAL A 17 21.34 -15.49 -9.62
C VAL A 17 21.04 -14.34 -8.66
N LEU A 18 21.94 -14.04 -7.73
CA LEU A 18 21.77 -12.96 -6.76
C LEU A 18 21.81 -11.57 -7.43
N GLU A 19 22.73 -11.33 -8.36
CA GLU A 19 22.80 -10.07 -9.10
C GLU A 19 21.55 -9.84 -9.94
N LYS A 20 21.06 -10.88 -10.62
CA LYS A 20 19.81 -10.80 -11.37
C LYS A 20 18.63 -10.46 -10.46
N ALA A 21 18.48 -11.19 -9.35
CA ALA A 21 17.44 -10.93 -8.37
C ALA A 21 17.50 -9.49 -7.83
N LEU A 22 18.69 -8.99 -7.49
CA LEU A 22 18.87 -7.60 -7.03
C LEU A 22 18.47 -6.60 -8.10
N SER A 23 18.91 -6.78 -9.35
CA SER A 23 18.63 -5.85 -10.45
C SER A 23 17.14 -5.77 -10.82
N GLU A 24 16.41 -6.87 -10.74
CA GLU A 24 14.98 -6.92 -11.09
C GLU A 24 14.06 -6.56 -9.90
N SER A 25 14.58 -6.62 -8.66
CA SER A 25 13.79 -6.44 -7.45
C SER A 25 13.19 -5.04 -7.31
N GLU A 26 13.95 -3.98 -7.62
CA GLU A 26 13.49 -2.60 -7.36
C GLU A 26 12.26 -2.23 -8.21
N ASP A 27 12.25 -2.59 -9.50
CA ASP A 27 11.11 -2.36 -10.39
C ASP A 27 9.87 -3.16 -9.98
N GLN A 28 10.06 -4.41 -9.56
CA GLN A 28 8.97 -5.27 -9.09
C GLN A 28 8.38 -4.75 -7.78
N VAL A 29 9.22 -4.37 -6.82
CA VAL A 29 8.77 -3.81 -5.54
C VAL A 29 8.11 -2.44 -5.74
N HIS A 30 8.65 -1.59 -6.61
CA HIS A 30 8.01 -0.32 -6.97
C HIS A 30 6.59 -0.52 -7.53
N LYS A 31 6.40 -1.50 -8.42
CA LYS A 31 5.05 -1.83 -8.94
C LYS A 31 4.10 -2.26 -7.83
N VAL A 32 4.57 -3.03 -6.85
CA VAL A 32 3.75 -3.41 -5.69
C VAL A 32 3.33 -2.17 -4.91
N VAL A 33 4.28 -1.30 -4.54
CA VAL A 33 3.99 -0.04 -3.82
C VAL A 33 2.98 0.80 -4.58
N TYR A 34 3.21 1.04 -5.87
CA TYR A 34 2.34 1.85 -6.71
C TYR A 34 0.91 1.27 -6.80
N ASN A 35 0.80 -0.02 -7.15
CA ASN A 35 -0.50 -0.66 -7.35
C ASN A 35 -1.30 -0.79 -6.05
N THR A 36 -0.63 -1.13 -4.94
CA THR A 36 -1.29 -1.19 -3.64
C THR A 36 -1.79 0.18 -3.20
N ALA A 37 -1.02 1.24 -3.46
CA ALA A 37 -1.44 2.60 -3.13
C ALA A 37 -2.65 3.06 -3.96
N GLU A 38 -2.66 2.82 -5.27
CA GLU A 38 -3.80 3.21 -6.12
C GLU A 38 -5.08 2.44 -5.78
N LYS A 39 -4.96 1.13 -5.50
CA LYS A 39 -6.10 0.37 -4.98
C LYS A 39 -6.52 0.86 -3.59
N GLY A 40 -5.54 1.19 -2.74
CA GLY A 40 -5.76 1.73 -1.40
C GLY A 40 -6.52 3.05 -1.43
N LYS A 41 -6.20 3.95 -2.36
CA LYS A 41 -6.95 5.18 -2.61
C LYS A 41 -8.41 4.87 -2.95
N GLY A 42 -8.65 3.91 -3.85
CA GLY A 42 -10.01 3.47 -4.19
C GLY A 42 -10.78 2.97 -2.96
N LYS A 43 -10.12 2.21 -2.08
CA LYS A 43 -10.71 1.72 -0.83
C LYS A 43 -10.96 2.83 0.20
N ALA A 44 -10.06 3.81 0.30
CA ALA A 44 -10.28 4.99 1.12
C ALA A 44 -11.52 5.78 0.68
N ILE A 45 -11.74 5.91 -0.64
CA ILE A 45 -12.94 6.52 -1.21
C ILE A 45 -14.18 5.66 -0.89
N GLU A 46 -14.10 4.34 -1.04
CA GLU A 46 -15.21 3.42 -0.71
C GLU A 46 -15.63 3.50 0.76
N PHE A 47 -14.67 3.57 1.67
CA PHE A 47 -14.92 3.70 3.10
C PHE A 47 -15.33 5.12 3.52
N SER A 48 -15.03 6.12 2.70
CA SER A 48 -15.34 7.51 3.04
C SER A 48 -16.83 7.74 3.26
N PRO A 49 -17.20 8.50 4.32
CA PRO A 49 -18.57 8.93 4.55
C PRO A 49 -19.20 9.49 3.27
N LYS A 50 -20.36 8.97 2.89
CA LYS A 50 -21.16 9.58 1.83
C LYS A 50 -21.83 10.85 2.38
N PRO A 51 -21.97 11.92 1.59
CA PRO A 51 -22.74 13.11 1.98
C PRO A 51 -24.16 12.73 2.38
N GLY A 52 -24.67 13.36 3.45
CA GLY A 52 -26.00 13.12 4.02
C GLY A 52 -26.00 12.37 5.35
N GLY A 53 -24.89 11.71 5.70
CA GLY A 53 -24.74 10.93 6.94
C GLY A 53 -24.57 11.77 8.20
N SER A 54 -25.67 12.32 8.73
CA SER A 54 -25.95 12.42 10.18
C SER A 54 -27.32 13.08 10.48
N ARG A 55 -27.98 13.75 9.52
CA ARG A 55 -29.26 14.44 9.77
C ARG A 55 -30.34 14.37 8.69
N TYR A 56 -30.00 14.02 7.44
CA TYR A 56 -30.92 14.10 6.29
C TYR A 56 -31.06 12.81 5.47
N GLY A 57 -30.51 11.69 5.96
CA GLY A 57 -30.47 10.43 5.22
C GLY A 57 -29.22 10.35 4.34
N ASP A 58 -28.63 9.17 4.26
CA ASP A 58 -27.48 8.93 3.39
C ASP A 58 -27.91 9.16 1.94
N ASN A 59 -27.21 10.03 1.21
CA ASN A 59 -27.37 10.08 -0.24
C ASN A 59 -26.34 9.12 -0.84
N PRO A 60 -26.76 7.91 -1.27
CA PRO A 60 -25.82 6.91 -1.77
C PRO A 60 -25.17 7.30 -3.10
N TYR A 61 -25.63 8.39 -3.75
CA TYR A 61 -25.24 8.82 -5.09
C TYR A 61 -24.46 10.14 -5.15
N SER A 62 -24.26 10.86 -4.04
CA SER A 62 -23.38 12.05 -4.06
C SER A 62 -21.99 11.69 -3.58
N GLU A 63 -20.96 12.06 -4.32
CA GLU A 63 -19.59 12.09 -3.83
C GLU A 63 -19.41 13.41 -3.07
N GLY A 64 -18.82 13.33 -1.87
CA GLY A 64 -18.61 14.49 -1.02
C GLY A 64 -17.26 15.14 -1.26
N PRO A 65 -17.03 16.37 -0.77
CA PRO A 65 -15.72 17.01 -0.83
C PRO A 65 -14.59 16.15 -0.25
N LEU A 66 -14.89 15.24 0.70
CA LEU A 66 -13.91 14.28 1.21
C LEU A 66 -13.45 13.28 0.13
N HIS A 67 -14.37 12.75 -0.67
CA HIS A 67 -14.07 11.76 -1.72
C HIS A 67 -13.13 12.37 -2.77
N ASP A 68 -13.44 13.59 -3.21
CA ASP A 68 -12.67 14.32 -4.23
C ASP A 68 -11.26 14.72 -3.78
N ASN A 69 -11.02 14.75 -2.47
CA ASN A 69 -9.77 15.22 -1.87
C ASN A 69 -8.90 14.10 -1.28
N ILE A 70 -9.21 12.84 -1.59
CA ILE A 70 -8.31 11.72 -1.30
C ILE A 70 -7.35 11.56 -2.47
N VAL A 71 -6.07 11.69 -2.20
CA VAL A 71 -5.01 11.67 -3.21
C VAL A 71 -3.89 10.72 -2.83
N THR A 72 -3.21 10.20 -3.84
CA THR A 72 -1.97 9.45 -3.66
C THR A 72 -0.78 10.35 -3.96
N HIS A 73 0.26 10.28 -3.16
CA HIS A 73 1.55 10.91 -3.38
C HIS A 73 2.66 9.86 -3.33
N TYR A 74 3.73 10.08 -4.09
CA TYR A 74 4.87 9.16 -4.21
C TYR A 74 6.18 9.90 -3.95
N PRO A 75 6.60 10.03 -2.68
CA PRO A 75 7.86 10.67 -2.31
C PRO A 75 9.10 9.97 -2.88
N GLY A 76 8.97 8.69 -3.22
CA GLY A 76 10.03 7.88 -3.82
C GLY A 76 9.50 6.58 -4.41
N ARG A 77 10.38 5.81 -5.05
CA ARG A 77 10.00 4.56 -5.73
C ARG A 77 9.51 3.45 -4.80
N LEU A 78 9.85 3.51 -3.53
CA LEU A 78 9.50 2.49 -2.54
C LEU A 78 8.59 3.07 -1.44
N GLN A 79 7.98 4.22 -1.69
CA GLN A 79 7.11 4.91 -0.75
C GLN A 79 5.88 5.46 -1.47
N ALA A 80 4.72 5.24 -0.88
CA ALA A 80 3.47 5.85 -1.31
C ALA A 80 2.71 6.35 -0.08
N GLU A 81 2.04 7.48 -0.24
CA GLU A 81 1.26 8.14 0.78
C GLU A 81 -0.16 8.34 0.23
N ILE A 82 -1.16 7.96 1.01
CA ILE A 82 -2.56 8.26 0.69
C ILE A 82 -3.00 9.30 1.70
N GLU A 83 -3.41 10.45 1.21
CA GLU A 83 -3.77 11.60 2.02
C GLU A 83 -5.20 12.04 1.73
N ALA A 84 -5.90 12.47 2.77
CA ALA A 84 -7.19 13.13 2.63
C ALA A 84 -7.03 14.62 2.95
N LYS A 85 -7.11 15.48 1.93
CA LYS A 85 -6.84 16.92 2.02
C LYS A 85 -8.00 17.74 2.61
N MET A 86 -8.75 17.15 3.52
CA MET A 86 -9.83 17.82 4.25
C MET A 86 -9.43 18.00 5.72
N GLY A 87 -9.58 19.20 6.27
CA GLY A 87 -9.19 19.49 7.64
C GLY A 87 -9.90 18.66 8.72
N TYR A 88 -11.03 18.04 8.39
CA TYR A 88 -11.76 17.14 9.29
C TYR A 88 -11.46 15.64 9.07
N ALA A 89 -10.67 15.29 8.06
CA ALA A 89 -10.42 13.90 7.65
C ALA A 89 -9.87 13.04 8.80
N GLY A 90 -8.97 13.59 9.62
CA GLY A 90 -8.39 12.90 10.76
C GLY A 90 -9.40 12.53 11.85
N PHE A 91 -10.60 13.12 11.87
CA PHE A 91 -11.63 12.82 12.87
C PHE A 91 -12.67 11.80 12.37
N VAL A 92 -12.61 11.38 11.11
CA VAL A 92 -13.64 10.49 10.54
C VAL A 92 -13.63 9.13 11.26
N ASN A 93 -12.45 8.54 11.44
CA ASN A 93 -12.28 7.27 12.15
C ASN A 93 -12.70 7.33 13.64
N PHE A 94 -12.64 8.50 14.28
CA PHE A 94 -12.88 8.65 15.71
C PHE A 94 -14.24 9.27 16.05
N GLY A 95 -14.88 9.89 15.06
CA GLY A 95 -16.07 10.70 15.24
C GLY A 95 -15.78 12.04 15.92
N THR A 96 -16.84 12.82 16.06
CA THR A 96 -16.85 14.11 16.75
C THR A 96 -18.15 14.24 17.56
N ARG A 97 -18.32 15.34 18.31
CA ARG A 97 -19.61 15.64 18.96
C ARG A 97 -20.80 15.72 17.98
N LYS A 98 -20.55 15.94 16.68
CA LYS A 98 -21.57 16.15 15.64
C LYS A 98 -21.71 14.98 14.66
N MET A 99 -20.79 14.01 14.69
CA MET A 99 -20.73 12.91 13.73
C MET A 99 -20.20 11.66 14.43
N ARG A 100 -20.83 10.50 14.25
CA ARG A 100 -20.29 9.23 14.79
C ARG A 100 -19.01 8.84 14.05
N ALA A 101 -18.17 8.04 14.69
CA ALA A 101 -17.04 7.39 14.03
C ALA A 101 -17.53 6.57 12.82
N GLN A 102 -16.80 6.65 11.73
CA GLN A 102 -17.05 5.88 10.51
C GLN A 102 -15.74 5.27 10.01
N PRO A 103 -15.80 4.10 9.33
CA PRO A 103 -14.63 3.55 8.68
C PRO A 103 -14.01 4.57 7.73
N PHE A 104 -12.67 4.65 7.70
CA PHE A 104 -11.97 5.57 6.79
C PHE A 104 -10.50 5.14 6.60
N MET A 105 -9.53 6.01 6.89
CA MET A 105 -8.12 5.78 6.55
C MET A 105 -7.46 4.71 7.42
N THR A 106 -7.78 4.66 8.71
CA THR A 106 -7.28 3.60 9.58
C THR A 106 -7.77 2.22 9.14
N ASP A 107 -9.06 2.09 8.83
CA ASP A 107 -9.64 0.84 8.34
C ASP A 107 -9.12 0.49 6.95
N THR A 108 -8.94 1.47 6.07
CA THR A 108 -8.30 1.26 4.76
C THR A 108 -6.90 0.68 4.93
N PHE A 109 -6.13 1.17 5.90
CA PHE A 109 -4.79 0.66 6.15
C PHE A 109 -4.82 -0.76 6.72
N GLU A 110 -5.55 -0.98 7.81
CA GLU A 110 -5.53 -2.25 8.55
C GLU A 110 -6.24 -3.38 7.79
N GLU A 111 -7.38 -3.10 7.15
CA GLU A 111 -8.19 -4.12 6.48
C GLU A 111 -7.76 -4.40 5.04
N PHE A 112 -7.10 -3.44 4.38
CA PHE A 112 -6.75 -3.57 2.95
C PHE A 112 -5.26 -3.40 2.66
N ILE A 113 -4.67 -2.23 2.95
CA ILE A 113 -3.29 -1.93 2.50
C ILE A 113 -2.30 -2.91 3.11
N LYS A 114 -2.36 -3.10 4.44
CA LYS A 114 -1.44 -3.96 5.18
C LYS A 114 -1.48 -5.43 4.70
N PRO A 115 -2.66 -6.08 4.56
CA PRO A 115 -2.71 -7.45 4.04
C PRO A 115 -2.33 -7.56 2.55
N GLU A 116 -2.86 -6.70 1.67
CA GLU A 116 -2.53 -6.73 0.22
C GLU A 116 -1.04 -6.51 0.01
N PHE A 117 -0.44 -5.52 0.67
CA PHE A 117 0.99 -5.23 0.55
C PHE A 117 1.85 -6.42 0.99
N LYS A 118 1.50 -7.03 2.12
CA LYS A 118 2.21 -8.21 2.65
C LYS A 118 2.16 -9.37 1.67
N GLU A 119 0.99 -9.68 1.11
CA GLU A 119 0.83 -10.76 0.14
C GLU A 119 1.64 -10.50 -1.14
N ARG A 120 1.52 -9.30 -1.71
CA ARG A 120 2.22 -8.92 -2.95
C ARG A 120 3.73 -8.90 -2.83
N ILE A 121 4.27 -8.38 -1.72
CA ILE A 121 5.71 -8.44 -1.48
C ILE A 121 6.19 -9.89 -1.34
N TYR A 122 5.40 -10.75 -0.70
CA TYR A 122 5.75 -12.15 -0.56
C TYR A 122 5.74 -12.90 -1.91
N GLU A 123 4.81 -12.56 -2.81
CA GLU A 123 4.81 -13.06 -4.20
C GLU A 123 6.07 -12.64 -4.97
N VAL A 124 6.46 -11.35 -4.87
CA VAL A 124 7.70 -10.83 -5.48
C VAL A 124 8.91 -11.58 -4.92
N ALA A 125 9.03 -11.68 -3.60
CA ALA A 125 10.15 -12.38 -2.96
C ALA A 125 10.27 -13.85 -3.40
N LYS A 126 9.13 -14.55 -3.56
CA LYS A 126 9.11 -15.91 -4.10
C LYS A 126 9.51 -15.97 -5.58
N GLY A 127 9.18 -14.95 -6.36
CA GLY A 127 9.51 -14.88 -7.78
C GLY A 127 10.99 -14.63 -8.06
N LEU A 128 11.67 -13.87 -7.20
CA LEU A 128 13.07 -13.46 -7.39
C LEU A 128 14.08 -14.62 -7.34
N PHE A 129 13.73 -15.74 -6.69
CA PHE A 129 14.61 -16.90 -6.52
C PHE A 129 14.12 -18.16 -7.26
N LYS A 130 13.18 -18.01 -8.19
CA LYS A 130 12.77 -19.08 -9.12
C LYS A 130 13.61 -19.05 -10.39
#